data_AF-A0A0S8FZB0-F1
#
_entry.id   AF-A0A0S8FZB0-F1
#
_cell.length_a   1.000
_cell.length_b   1.000
_cell.length_c   1.000
_cell.angle_alpha   90.00
_cell.angle_beta   90.00
_cell.angle_gamma   90.00
#
_symmetry.space_group_name_H-M   'P 1'
#
loop_
_entity.id
_entity.type
_entity.pdbx_description
1 polymer ?
#
loop_
_entity_poly.entity_id
_entity_poly.type
_entity_poly.pdbx_seq_one_letter_code
_entity_poly.pdbx_strand_id
1 'polypeptide(L)'
;MTNLAVTYAAPLGVVGLVIAGLIYLYLKRQPVGSDLMADLAAQIQQGARAFLKREYSVLVPFVIVVAVLLFLALDSLPTALAYVGGALCSLGAGFFGMNAATQANVRTSEAAREAGVGKALRVAFNGGAVMGLAVGSLGLLGIGVVLFIYANGLTGDTAFKTFSEVIAGFAMGASSIALFARVGGGIYTKAADVGADLVGKVEAGIPEDDPRNPATIADNVGDNVGDVAGMGADIFESYVGSIIATIAIGATSAQIL
;
A
#
# COMPACT_ATOMS: atom_id res chain seq x y z
N MET A 1 -10.27 -11.52 -30.70
CA MET A 1 -9.99 -10.17 -30.18
C MET A 1 -8.54 -10.15 -29.71
N THR A 2 -7.69 -9.30 -30.27
CA THR A 2 -6.37 -9.01 -29.69
C THR A 2 -6.61 -8.58 -28.25
N ASN A 3 -6.15 -9.39 -27.31
CA ASN A 3 -6.61 -9.31 -25.93
C ASN A 3 -5.80 -8.18 -25.25
N LEU A 4 -6.14 -6.93 -25.59
CA LEU A 4 -5.43 -5.71 -25.19
C LEU A 4 -5.12 -5.70 -23.69
N ALA A 5 -6.08 -6.14 -22.87
CA ALA A 5 -5.90 -6.26 -21.43
C ALA A 5 -4.79 -7.28 -21.06
N VAL A 6 -4.79 -8.46 -21.68
CA VAL A 6 -3.78 -9.50 -21.46
C VAL A 6 -2.39 -9.02 -21.89
N THR A 7 -2.31 -8.29 -23.01
CA THR A 7 -1.03 -7.84 -23.57
C THR A 7 -0.46 -6.63 -22.83
N TYR A 8 -1.29 -5.68 -22.40
CA TYR A 8 -0.81 -4.38 -21.91
C TYR A 8 -0.94 -4.17 -20.40
N ALA A 9 -1.78 -4.91 -19.67
CA ALA A 9 -1.99 -4.66 -18.24
C ALA A 9 -0.70 -4.79 -17.42
N ALA A 10 -0.01 -5.94 -17.53
CA ALA A 10 1.23 -6.16 -16.80
C ALA A 10 2.37 -5.19 -17.24
N PRO A 11 2.66 -4.99 -18.54
CA PRO A 11 3.66 -4.00 -18.96
C PRO A 11 3.38 -2.58 -18.49
N LEU A 12 2.13 -2.12 -18.55
CA LEU A 12 1.77 -0.78 -18.06
C LEU A 12 1.94 -0.66 -16.54
N GLY A 13 1.64 -1.72 -15.79
CA GLY A 13 1.96 -1.79 -14.36
C GLY A 13 3.47 -1.66 -14.10
N VAL A 14 4.32 -2.35 -14.88
CA VAL A 14 5.78 -2.19 -14.75
C VAL A 14 6.23 -0.77 -15.05
N VAL A 15 5.71 -0.16 -16.13
CA VAL A 15 6.03 1.24 -16.48
C VAL A 15 5.66 2.19 -15.35
N GLY A 16 4.46 2.03 -14.77
CA GLY A 16 4.02 2.85 -13.65
C GLY A 16 4.90 2.69 -12.40
N LEU A 17 5.35 1.47 -12.08
CA LEU A 17 6.32 1.23 -11.00
C LEU A 17 7.69 1.88 -11.29
N VAL A 18 8.15 1.85 -12.54
CA VAL A 18 9.39 2.54 -12.94
C VAL A 18 9.24 4.04 -12.73
N ILE A 19 8.12 4.64 -13.15
CA ILE A 19 7.85 6.07 -12.94
C ILE A 19 7.81 6.41 -11.44
N ALA A 20 7.13 5.59 -10.64
CA ALA A 20 7.11 5.74 -9.17
C ALA A 20 8.54 5.70 -8.59
N GLY A 21 9.37 4.77 -9.06
CA GLY A 21 10.78 4.68 -8.69
C GLY A 21 11.59 5.91 -9.09
N LEU A 22 11.37 6.47 -10.28
CA LEU A 22 12.05 7.70 -10.74
C LEU A 22 11.66 8.91 -9.87
N ILE A 23 10.38 9.05 -9.53
CA ILE A 23 9.91 10.11 -8.63
C ILE A 23 10.50 9.93 -7.23
N TYR A 24 10.57 8.68 -6.73
CA TYR A 24 11.23 8.38 -5.46
C TYR A 24 12.72 8.75 -5.46
N LEU A 25 13.44 8.47 -6.55
CA LEU A 25 14.83 8.88 -6.71
C LEU A 25 14.99 10.41 -6.77
N TYR A 26 14.06 11.11 -7.43
CA TYR A 26 14.01 12.56 -7.41
C TYR A 26 13.80 13.11 -6.00
N LEU A 27 12.88 12.54 -5.22
CA LEU A 27 12.65 12.90 -3.82
C LEU A 27 13.93 12.70 -3.01
N LYS A 28 14.59 11.54 -3.11
CA LYS A 28 15.83 11.25 -2.38
C LYS A 28 16.93 12.29 -2.60
N ARG A 29 16.98 12.90 -3.78
CA ARG A 29 17.96 13.94 -4.14
C ARG A 29 17.66 15.32 -3.56
N GLN A 30 16.45 15.56 -3.04
CA GLN A 30 16.15 16.83 -2.37
C GLN A 30 16.90 16.93 -1.04
N PRO A 31 17.28 18.15 -0.62
CA PRO A 31 18.00 18.38 0.62
C PRO A 31 17.16 17.96 1.84
N VAL A 32 17.83 17.34 2.80
CA VAL A 32 17.23 16.90 4.08
C VAL A 32 17.19 18.06 5.10
N GLY A 33 17.99 19.10 4.90
CA GLY A 33 18.04 20.27 5.78
C GLY A 33 19.18 20.18 6.80
N SER A 34 18.89 20.44 8.07
CA SER A 34 19.88 20.44 9.15
C SER A 34 20.16 19.04 9.71
N ASP A 35 21.26 18.90 10.47
CA ASP A 35 21.60 17.65 11.16
C ASP A 35 20.48 17.21 12.13
N LEU A 36 19.83 18.16 12.80
CA LEU A 36 18.69 17.89 13.67
C LEU A 36 17.50 17.30 12.89
N MET A 37 17.20 17.86 11.73
CA MET A 37 16.13 17.34 10.87
C MET A 37 16.45 15.93 10.36
N ALA A 38 17.71 15.69 10.00
CA ALA A 38 18.17 14.37 9.58
C ALA A 38 18.06 13.33 10.70
N ASP A 39 18.42 13.69 11.94
CA ASP A 39 18.31 12.82 13.11
C ASP A 39 16.84 12.46 13.42
N LEU A 40 15.96 13.45 13.50
CA LEU A 40 14.52 13.22 13.74
C LEU A 40 13.90 12.33 12.64
N ALA A 41 14.23 12.61 11.38
CA ALA A 41 13.75 11.80 10.26
C ALA A 41 14.25 10.35 10.35
N ALA A 42 15.49 10.14 10.80
CA ALA A 42 16.04 8.80 11.02
C ALA A 42 15.30 8.05 12.13
N GLN A 43 14.98 8.71 13.25
CA GLN A 43 14.20 8.12 14.34
C GLN A 43 12.79 7.71 13.87
N ILE A 44 12.09 8.59 13.15
CA ILE A 44 10.76 8.29 12.59
C ILE A 44 10.84 7.12 11.59
N GLN A 45 11.81 7.15 10.68
CA GLN A 45 11.99 6.08 9.71
C GLN A 45 12.34 4.74 10.37
N GLN A 46 13.15 4.75 11.43
CA GLN A 46 13.49 3.55 12.19
C GLN A 46 12.26 2.98 12.89
N GLY A 47 11.46 3.82 13.55
CA GLY A 47 10.22 3.42 14.22
C GLY A 47 9.21 2.84 13.24
N ALA A 48 8.95 3.52 12.13
CA ALA A 48 8.00 3.07 11.11
C ALA A 48 8.41 1.73 10.48
N ARG A 49 9.71 1.54 10.20
CA ARG A 49 10.25 0.27 9.71
C ARG A 49 10.17 -0.84 10.74
N ALA A 50 10.43 -0.54 12.02
CA ALA A 50 10.34 -1.53 13.08
C ALA A 50 8.90 -2.03 13.25
N PHE A 51 7.93 -1.11 13.23
CA PHE A 51 6.50 -1.43 13.26
C PHE A 51 6.08 -2.28 12.06
N LEU A 52 6.32 -1.83 10.82
CA LEU A 52 5.93 -2.60 9.63
C LEU A 52 6.61 -3.98 9.59
N LYS A 53 7.88 -4.06 9.97
CA LYS A 53 8.57 -5.36 10.04
C LYS A 53 7.87 -6.29 11.02
N ARG A 54 7.45 -5.79 12.18
CA ARG A 54 6.75 -6.60 13.19
C ARG A 54 5.36 -7.00 12.71
N GLU A 55 4.58 -6.05 12.19
CA GLU A 55 3.26 -6.31 11.63
C GLU A 55 3.33 -7.37 10.52
N TYR A 56 4.21 -7.18 9.53
CA TYR A 56 4.34 -8.11 8.41
C TYR A 56 4.81 -9.50 8.86
N SER A 57 5.71 -9.57 9.85
CA SER A 57 6.15 -10.85 10.42
C SER A 57 5.01 -11.63 11.08
N VAL A 58 3.99 -10.94 11.60
CA VAL A 58 2.78 -11.56 12.16
C VAL A 58 1.79 -11.93 11.05
N LEU A 59 1.72 -11.14 9.96
CA LEU A 59 0.81 -11.40 8.84
C LEU A 59 1.26 -12.55 7.94
N VAL A 60 2.57 -12.76 7.75
CA VAL A 60 3.09 -13.87 6.93
C VAL A 60 2.54 -15.25 7.34
N PRO A 61 2.61 -15.69 8.61
CA PRO A 61 2.05 -16.98 9.00
C PRO A 61 0.52 -17.03 8.83
N PHE A 62 -0.18 -15.92 9.06
CA PHE A 62 -1.62 -15.83 8.80
C PHE A 62 -1.95 -16.06 7.32
N VAL A 63 -1.25 -15.39 6.41
CA VAL A 63 -1.41 -15.57 4.95
C VAL A 63 -1.14 -17.02 4.55
N ILE A 64 -0.09 -17.65 5.08
CA ILE A 64 0.22 -19.05 4.78
C ILE A 64 -0.91 -19.98 5.24
N VAL A 65 -1.41 -19.81 6.46
CA VAL A 65 -2.51 -20.62 7.00
C VAL A 65 -3.76 -20.47 6.14
N VAL A 66 -4.16 -19.23 5.81
CA VAL A 66 -5.35 -18.99 4.98
C VAL A 66 -5.16 -19.54 3.56
N ALA A 67 -3.98 -19.41 2.97
CA ALA A 67 -3.68 -19.99 1.66
C ALA A 67 -3.82 -21.52 1.66
N VAL A 68 -3.34 -22.20 2.69
CA VAL A 68 -3.51 -23.66 2.86
C VAL A 68 -4.99 -24.02 3.05
N LEU A 69 -5.72 -23.27 3.87
CA LEU A 69 -7.16 -23.50 4.06
C LEU A 69 -7.95 -23.32 2.77
N LEU A 70 -7.64 -22.29 1.97
CA LEU A 70 -8.26 -22.06 0.66
C LEU A 70 -7.94 -23.20 -0.32
N PHE A 71 -6.69 -23.67 -0.33
CA PHE A 71 -6.31 -24.82 -1.14
C PHE A 71 -7.11 -26.08 -0.75
N LEU A 72 -7.20 -26.39 0.54
CA LEU A 72 -7.91 -27.58 1.03
C LEU A 72 -9.43 -27.48 0.86
N ALA A 73 -10.02 -26.30 1.04
CA ALA A 73 -11.47 -26.10 0.97
C ALA A 73 -12.00 -26.04 -0.47
N LEU A 74 -11.21 -25.49 -1.40
CA LEU A 74 -11.63 -25.28 -2.80
C LEU A 74 -10.97 -26.26 -3.78
N ASP A 75 -10.04 -27.10 -3.31
CA ASP A 75 -9.19 -27.98 -4.13
C ASP A 75 -8.54 -27.24 -5.32
N SER A 76 -8.16 -25.99 -5.10
CA SER A 76 -7.72 -25.06 -6.15
C SER A 76 -6.42 -24.36 -5.78
N LEU A 77 -5.30 -24.94 -6.23
CA LEU A 77 -3.98 -24.32 -6.11
C LEU A 77 -3.91 -22.93 -6.78
N PRO A 78 -4.48 -22.72 -7.98
CA PRO A 78 -4.61 -21.40 -8.59
C PRO A 78 -5.16 -20.31 -7.68
N THR A 79 -6.25 -20.59 -6.97
CA THR A 79 -6.93 -19.62 -6.10
C THR A 79 -6.09 -19.28 -4.88
N ALA A 80 -5.45 -20.29 -4.27
CA ALA A 80 -4.53 -20.09 -3.16
C ALA A 80 -3.30 -19.26 -3.57
N LEU A 81 -2.74 -19.48 -4.77
CA LEU A 81 -1.64 -18.69 -5.29
C LEU A 81 -2.07 -17.25 -5.62
N ALA A 82 -3.27 -17.06 -6.18
CA ALA A 82 -3.83 -15.73 -6.44
C ALA A 82 -4.03 -14.97 -5.12
N TYR A 83 -4.51 -15.62 -4.07
CA TYR A 83 -4.60 -15.07 -2.71
C TYR A 83 -3.24 -14.58 -2.19
N VAL A 84 -2.20 -15.41 -2.29
CA VAL A 84 -0.85 -15.00 -1.88
C VAL A 84 -0.36 -13.82 -2.74
N GLY A 85 -0.63 -13.83 -4.05
CA GLY A 85 -0.29 -12.73 -4.96
C GLY A 85 -0.94 -11.41 -4.54
N GLY A 86 -2.25 -11.43 -4.24
CA GLY A 86 -2.99 -10.26 -3.78
C GLY A 86 -2.47 -9.73 -2.44
N ALA A 87 -2.15 -10.63 -1.51
CA ALA A 87 -1.55 -10.27 -0.23
C ALA A 87 -0.17 -9.60 -0.41
N LEU A 88 0.70 -10.16 -1.26
CA LEU A 88 2.03 -9.59 -1.54
C LEU A 88 1.94 -8.22 -2.22
N CYS A 89 1.03 -8.04 -3.17
CA CYS A 89 0.80 -6.74 -3.80
C CYS A 89 0.29 -5.69 -2.79
N SER A 90 -0.63 -6.07 -1.89
CA SER A 90 -1.14 -5.18 -0.84
C SER A 90 -0.04 -4.77 0.15
N LEU A 91 0.78 -5.73 0.62
CA LEU A 91 1.96 -5.45 1.45
C LEU A 91 2.97 -4.54 0.72
N GLY A 92 3.15 -4.76 -0.58
CA GLY A 92 4.02 -3.95 -1.43
C GLY A 92 3.53 -2.51 -1.55
N ALA A 93 2.23 -2.29 -1.71
CA ALA A 93 1.62 -0.97 -1.81
C ALA A 93 1.86 -0.14 -0.54
N GLY A 94 1.58 -0.71 0.63
CA GLY A 94 1.85 -0.06 1.92
C GLY A 94 3.35 0.21 2.14
N PHE A 95 4.20 -0.75 1.78
CA PHE A 95 5.65 -0.61 1.93
C PHE A 95 6.24 0.49 1.05
N PHE A 96 5.87 0.57 -0.23
CA PHE A 96 6.35 1.62 -1.13
C PHE A 96 5.84 3.00 -0.70
N GLY A 97 4.57 3.09 -0.28
CA GLY A 97 3.99 4.32 0.28
C GLY A 97 4.77 4.81 1.49
N MET A 98 4.97 3.97 2.51
CA MET A 98 5.68 4.35 3.73
C MET A 98 7.13 4.76 3.46
N ASN A 99 7.85 4.03 2.59
CA ASN A 99 9.23 4.41 2.26
C ASN A 99 9.31 5.74 1.52
N ALA A 100 8.31 6.09 0.70
CA ALA A 100 8.23 7.38 0.05
C ALA A 100 7.90 8.50 1.05
N ALA A 101 6.90 8.30 1.91
CA ALA A 101 6.46 9.27 2.91
C ALA A 101 7.56 9.60 3.94
N THR A 102 8.22 8.58 4.50
CA THR A 102 9.34 8.75 5.45
C THR A 102 10.58 9.41 4.84
N GLN A 103 10.67 9.51 3.51
CA GLN A 103 11.71 10.28 2.84
C GLN A 103 11.21 11.69 2.49
N ALA A 104 9.94 11.83 2.12
CA ALA A 104 9.35 13.09 1.68
C ALA A 104 9.07 14.06 2.84
N ASN A 105 8.76 13.57 4.04
CA ASN A 105 8.42 14.38 5.21
C ASN A 105 9.49 15.46 5.52
N VAL A 106 10.72 15.05 5.81
CA VAL A 106 11.82 15.95 6.19
C VAL A 106 12.21 16.90 5.06
N ARG A 107 12.11 16.42 3.82
CA ARG A 107 12.41 17.21 2.61
C ARG A 107 11.31 18.24 2.33
N THR A 108 10.07 17.94 2.71
CA THR A 108 8.96 18.90 2.66
C THR A 108 9.19 20.01 3.66
N SER A 109 9.58 19.68 4.89
CA SER A 109 9.92 20.66 5.93
C SER A 109 11.09 21.56 5.49
N GLU A 110 12.14 20.98 4.89
CA GLU A 110 13.27 21.77 4.40
C GLU A 110 12.86 22.66 3.23
N ALA A 111 12.07 22.14 2.29
CA ALA A 111 11.55 22.93 1.18
C ALA A 111 10.67 24.09 1.64
N ALA A 112 9.89 23.91 2.72
CA ALA A 112 9.10 24.97 3.33
C ALA A 112 9.98 26.06 3.96
N ARG A 113 11.04 25.65 4.67
CA ARG A 113 12.02 26.55 5.28
C ARG A 113 12.79 27.37 4.25
N GLU A 114 13.26 26.74 3.18
CA GLU A 114 14.16 27.36 2.19
C GLU A 114 13.41 28.19 1.13
N ALA A 115 12.27 27.68 0.64
CA ALA A 115 11.61 28.21 -0.56
C ALA A 115 10.09 28.38 -0.42
N GLY A 116 9.55 28.19 0.78
CA GLY A 116 8.14 28.38 1.09
C GLY A 116 7.20 27.32 0.53
N VAL A 117 5.91 27.64 0.58
CA VAL A 117 4.80 26.70 0.37
C VAL A 117 4.82 26.03 -1.00
N GLY A 118 5.19 26.76 -2.07
CA GLY A 118 5.17 26.22 -3.43
C GLY A 118 6.12 25.04 -3.64
N LYS A 119 7.34 25.12 -3.12
CA LYS A 119 8.32 24.02 -3.20
C LYS A 119 7.93 22.88 -2.26
N ALA A 120 7.50 23.20 -1.04
CA ALA A 120 7.03 22.22 -0.07
C ALA A 120 5.88 21.36 -0.63
N LEU A 121 4.87 22.00 -1.23
CA LEU A 121 3.75 21.30 -1.86
C LEU A 121 4.20 20.36 -2.98
N ARG A 122 5.14 20.77 -3.83
CA ARG A 122 5.66 19.90 -4.89
C ARG A 122 6.39 18.67 -4.34
N VAL A 123 7.16 18.83 -3.26
CA VAL A 123 7.85 17.69 -2.62
C VAL A 123 6.83 16.75 -1.97
N ALA A 124 5.88 17.28 -1.21
CA ALA A 124 4.81 16.50 -0.58
C ALA A 124 3.96 15.76 -1.62
N PHE A 125 3.55 16.46 -2.69
CA PHE A 125 2.76 15.89 -3.78
C PHE A 125 3.51 14.76 -4.49
N ASN A 126 4.79 14.94 -4.77
CA ASN A 126 5.62 13.88 -5.34
C ASN A 126 5.74 12.67 -4.38
N GLY A 127 5.80 12.91 -3.07
CA GLY A 127 5.73 11.85 -2.05
C GLY A 127 4.46 11.01 -2.17
N GLY A 128 3.29 11.66 -2.22
CA GLY A 128 2.00 11.00 -2.43
C GLY A 128 1.86 10.35 -3.80
N ALA A 129 2.43 10.95 -4.86
CA ALA A 129 2.40 10.42 -6.21
C ALA A 129 3.11 9.05 -6.31
N VAL A 130 4.21 8.85 -5.59
CA VAL A 130 4.88 7.53 -5.53
C VAL A 130 3.93 6.46 -4.98
N MET A 131 3.20 6.76 -3.90
CA MET A 131 2.22 5.84 -3.33
C MET A 131 1.08 5.55 -4.32
N GLY A 132 0.46 6.59 -4.89
CA GLY A 132 -0.66 6.43 -5.82
C GLY A 132 -0.29 5.65 -7.08
N LEU A 133 0.88 5.94 -7.67
CA LEU A 133 1.41 5.18 -8.80
C LEU A 133 1.72 3.74 -8.41
N ALA A 134 2.33 3.50 -7.25
CA ALA A 134 2.63 2.15 -6.79
C ALA A 134 1.35 1.32 -6.61
N VAL A 135 0.31 1.87 -5.98
CA VAL A 135 -0.99 1.21 -5.78
C VAL A 135 -1.61 0.79 -7.11
N GLY A 136 -1.81 1.74 -8.04
CA GLY A 136 -2.41 1.45 -9.34
C GLY A 136 -1.57 0.48 -10.17
N SER A 137 -0.26 0.65 -10.14
CA SER A 137 0.68 -0.18 -10.91
C SER A 137 0.76 -1.62 -10.40
N LEU A 138 0.78 -1.82 -9.08
CA LEU A 138 0.73 -3.16 -8.48
C LEU A 138 -0.60 -3.85 -8.77
N GLY A 139 -1.71 -3.12 -8.80
CA GLY A 139 -3.00 -3.69 -9.15
C GLY A 139 -3.06 -4.15 -10.61
N LEU A 140 -2.61 -3.29 -11.54
CA LEU A 140 -2.51 -3.65 -12.96
C LEU A 140 -1.52 -4.80 -13.22
N LEU A 141 -0.37 -4.78 -12.54
CA LEU A 141 0.63 -5.84 -12.67
C LEU A 141 0.10 -7.16 -12.09
N GLY A 142 -0.48 -7.13 -10.89
CA GLY A 142 -1.00 -8.32 -10.20
C GLY A 142 -2.14 -8.97 -10.97
N ILE A 143 -3.19 -8.20 -11.28
CA ILE A 143 -4.32 -8.69 -12.09
C ILE A 143 -3.84 -9.10 -13.48
N GLY A 144 -2.94 -8.31 -14.10
CA GLY A 144 -2.40 -8.59 -15.43
C GLY A 144 -1.59 -9.88 -15.51
N VAL A 145 -0.80 -10.21 -14.48
CA VAL A 145 -0.04 -11.48 -14.41
C VAL A 145 -0.99 -12.66 -14.26
N VAL A 146 -1.97 -12.58 -13.37
CA VAL A 146 -2.98 -13.65 -13.21
C VAL A 146 -3.73 -13.82 -14.54
N LEU A 147 -4.18 -12.72 -15.14
CA LEU A 147 -4.83 -12.73 -16.44
C LEU A 147 -3.95 -13.37 -17.52
N PHE A 148 -2.66 -13.01 -17.60
CA PHE A 148 -1.72 -13.58 -18.58
C PHE A 148 -1.53 -15.09 -18.43
N ILE A 149 -1.40 -15.59 -17.20
CA ILE A 149 -1.23 -17.02 -16.92
C ILE A 149 -2.45 -17.82 -17.37
N TYR A 150 -3.66 -17.31 -17.09
CA TYR A 150 -4.90 -18.03 -17.40
C TYR A 150 -5.47 -17.68 -18.79
N ALA A 151 -4.96 -16.65 -19.47
CA ALA A 151 -5.44 -16.19 -20.77
C ALA A 151 -5.33 -17.23 -21.89
N ASN A 152 -4.26 -18.04 -21.88
CA ASN A 152 -4.06 -19.08 -22.90
C ASN A 152 -5.06 -20.26 -22.77
N GLY A 153 -5.81 -20.33 -21.67
CA GLY A 153 -6.89 -21.28 -21.46
C GLY A 153 -8.30 -20.68 -21.59
N LEU A 154 -8.45 -19.37 -21.83
CA LEU A 154 -9.73 -18.64 -21.91
C LEU A 154 -10.50 -18.90 -23.23
N THR A 155 -10.59 -20.15 -23.67
CA THR A 155 -11.44 -20.53 -24.81
C THR A 155 -12.74 -21.16 -24.30
N GLY A 156 -13.80 -20.33 -24.23
CA GLY A 156 -15.16 -20.72 -23.84
C GLY A 156 -15.57 -20.26 -22.43
N ASP A 157 -16.87 -20.24 -22.18
CA ASP A 157 -17.51 -19.66 -20.99
C ASP A 157 -17.00 -20.28 -19.68
N THR A 158 -16.71 -21.59 -19.70
CA THR A 158 -16.18 -22.32 -18.56
C THR A 158 -14.81 -21.80 -18.12
N ALA A 159 -13.97 -21.39 -19.07
CA ALA A 159 -12.64 -20.88 -18.75
C ALA A 159 -12.68 -19.48 -18.12
N PHE A 160 -13.60 -18.63 -18.58
CA PHE A 160 -13.79 -17.30 -18.00
C PHE A 160 -14.37 -17.38 -16.58
N LYS A 161 -15.28 -18.34 -16.33
CA LYS A 161 -15.77 -18.65 -14.98
C LYS A 161 -14.65 -19.11 -14.05
N THR A 162 -13.80 -20.05 -14.49
CA THR A 162 -12.65 -20.50 -13.69
C THR A 162 -11.69 -19.35 -13.38
N PHE A 163 -11.40 -18.47 -14.36
CA PHE A 163 -10.59 -17.29 -14.11
C PHE A 163 -11.21 -16.35 -13.06
N SER A 164 -12.53 -16.12 -13.13
CA SER A 164 -13.25 -15.33 -12.14
C SER A 164 -13.13 -15.90 -10.72
N GLU A 165 -13.21 -17.22 -10.58
CA GLU A 165 -13.06 -17.89 -9.27
C GLU A 165 -11.63 -17.75 -8.74
N VAL A 166 -10.62 -17.89 -9.61
CA VAL A 166 -9.20 -17.72 -9.24
C VAL A 166 -8.88 -16.29 -8.83
N ILE A 167 -9.31 -15.30 -9.62
CA ILE A 167 -9.02 -13.89 -9.34
C ILE A 167 -9.77 -13.39 -8.11
N ALA A 168 -10.91 -13.99 -7.73
CA ALA A 168 -11.56 -13.72 -6.45
C ALA A 168 -10.63 -14.00 -5.24
N GLY A 169 -9.77 -15.03 -5.35
CA GLY A 169 -8.70 -15.28 -4.37
C GLY A 169 -7.76 -14.09 -4.22
N PHE A 170 -7.38 -13.42 -5.33
CA PHE A 170 -6.54 -12.22 -5.30
C PHE A 170 -7.17 -11.07 -4.52
N ALA A 171 -8.47 -10.79 -4.75
CA ALA A 171 -9.20 -9.77 -3.98
C ALA A 171 -9.23 -10.11 -2.48
N MET A 172 -9.48 -11.37 -2.14
CA MET A 172 -9.49 -11.83 -0.75
C MET A 172 -8.12 -11.66 -0.07
N GLY A 173 -7.03 -11.93 -0.80
CA GLY A 173 -5.66 -11.71 -0.33
C GLY A 173 -5.36 -10.23 -0.06
N ALA A 174 -5.74 -9.36 -1.00
CA ALA A 174 -5.61 -7.92 -0.86
C ALA A 174 -6.36 -7.40 0.38
N SER A 175 -7.60 -7.84 0.56
CA SER A 175 -8.48 -7.49 1.67
C SER A 175 -7.96 -7.95 3.02
N SER A 176 -7.44 -9.17 3.08
CA SER A 176 -6.88 -9.74 4.31
C SER A 176 -5.76 -8.86 4.86
N ILE A 177 -4.84 -8.43 4.00
CA ILE A 177 -3.73 -7.57 4.41
C ILE A 177 -4.22 -6.16 4.75
N ALA A 178 -5.09 -5.58 3.93
CA ALA A 178 -5.62 -4.24 4.15
C ALA A 178 -6.30 -4.11 5.51
N LEU A 179 -7.10 -5.12 5.90
CA LEU A 179 -7.75 -5.17 7.21
C LEU A 179 -6.74 -5.04 8.35
N PHE A 180 -5.72 -5.88 8.36
CA PHE A 180 -4.75 -5.86 9.46
C PHE A 180 -3.84 -4.63 9.43
N ALA A 181 -3.38 -4.20 8.25
CA ALA A 181 -2.53 -3.02 8.13
C ALA A 181 -3.26 -1.74 8.59
N ARG A 182 -4.55 -1.61 8.25
CA ARG A 182 -5.37 -0.47 8.65
C ARG A 182 -5.72 -0.50 10.13
N VAL A 183 -6.06 -1.66 10.67
CA VAL A 183 -6.38 -1.80 12.10
C VAL A 183 -5.12 -1.66 12.96
N GLY A 184 -4.04 -2.37 12.61
CA GLY A 184 -2.77 -2.34 13.34
C GLY A 184 -2.15 -0.94 13.33
N GLY A 185 -1.95 -0.37 12.14
CA GLY A 185 -1.45 0.99 11.98
C GLY A 185 -2.38 2.04 12.59
N GLY A 186 -3.70 1.88 12.43
CA GLY A 186 -4.73 2.76 12.98
C GLY A 186 -4.74 2.81 14.51
N ILE A 187 -4.62 1.65 15.17
CA ILE A 187 -4.50 1.59 16.63
C ILE A 187 -3.21 2.27 17.08
N TYR A 188 -2.09 2.01 16.40
CA TYR A 188 -0.80 2.62 16.74
C TYR A 188 -0.85 4.15 16.63
N THR A 189 -1.29 4.68 15.48
CA THR A 189 -1.33 6.13 15.25
C THR A 189 -2.29 6.82 16.22
N LYS A 190 -3.53 6.33 16.35
CA LYS A 190 -4.52 7.01 17.19
C LYS A 190 -4.27 6.89 18.68
N ALA A 191 -3.59 5.85 19.14
CA ALA A 191 -3.14 5.80 20.52
C ALA A 191 -2.04 6.84 20.81
N ALA A 192 -1.13 7.06 19.86
CA ALA A 192 -0.05 8.03 19.99
C ALA A 192 -0.55 9.47 19.87
N ASP A 193 -1.29 9.78 18.80
CA ASP A 193 -1.93 11.07 18.49
C ASP A 193 -2.76 11.58 19.69
N VAL A 194 -3.75 10.80 20.13
CA VAL A 194 -4.62 11.18 21.25
C VAL A 194 -3.84 11.36 22.56
N GLY A 195 -2.84 10.52 22.81
CA GLY A 195 -1.99 10.62 24.01
C GLY A 195 -1.10 11.87 23.98
N ALA A 196 -0.49 12.16 22.83
CA ALA A 196 0.37 13.32 22.63
C ALA A 196 -0.43 14.62 22.78
N ASP A 197 -1.57 14.71 22.13
CA ASP A 197 -2.38 15.92 22.07
C ASP A 197 -3.06 16.25 23.39
N LEU A 198 -3.64 15.26 24.07
CA LEU A 198 -4.33 15.52 25.33
C LEU A 198 -3.36 15.98 26.42
N VAL A 199 -2.28 15.24 26.64
CA VAL A 199 -1.32 15.58 27.69
C VAL A 199 -0.52 16.83 27.32
N GLY A 200 -0.12 16.97 26.06
CA GLY A 200 0.65 18.12 25.59
C GLY A 200 -0.16 19.42 25.59
N LYS A 201 -1.26 19.46 24.81
CA LYS A 201 -2.00 20.71 24.56
C LYS A 201 -2.96 21.05 25.70
N VAL A 202 -3.63 20.07 26.27
CA VAL A 202 -4.72 20.31 27.24
C VAL A 202 -4.20 20.36 28.68
N GLU A 203 -3.33 19.42 29.07
CA GLU A 203 -2.85 19.33 30.46
C GLU A 203 -1.60 20.19 30.71
N ALA A 204 -0.58 20.06 29.86
CA ALA A 204 0.70 20.75 30.03
C ALA A 204 0.74 22.15 29.38
N GLY A 205 -0.18 22.45 28.45
CA GLY A 205 -0.23 23.73 27.75
C GLY A 205 0.98 24.00 26.84
N ILE A 206 1.64 22.95 26.35
CA ILE A 206 2.74 23.06 25.38
C ILE A 206 2.19 22.97 23.95
N PRO A 207 2.92 23.51 22.94
CA PRO A 207 2.53 23.37 21.54
C PRO A 207 2.35 21.91 21.08
N GLU A 208 1.57 21.73 20.02
CA GLU A 208 1.51 20.47 19.27
C GLU A 208 2.88 20.14 18.66
N ASP A 209 3.21 18.85 18.57
CA ASP A 209 4.51 18.35 18.13
C ASP A 209 5.73 18.89 18.91
N ASP A 210 5.53 19.33 20.15
CA ASP A 210 6.62 19.87 20.96
C ASP A 210 7.65 18.77 21.34
N PRO A 211 8.96 18.99 21.12
CA PRO A 211 9.98 17.98 21.36
C PRO A 211 10.12 17.54 22.82
N ARG A 212 9.52 18.26 23.78
CA ARG A 212 9.46 17.88 25.19
C ARG A 212 8.43 16.77 25.45
N ASN A 213 7.47 16.59 24.54
CA ASN A 213 6.45 15.55 24.67
C ASN A 213 6.99 14.21 24.12
N PRO A 214 7.14 13.17 24.96
CA PRO A 214 7.73 11.90 24.54
C PRO A 214 6.88 11.13 23.52
N ALA A 215 5.61 11.47 23.34
CA ALA A 215 4.71 10.79 22.41
C ALA A 215 4.84 11.27 20.95
N THR A 216 5.49 12.42 20.69
CA THR A 216 5.55 13.04 19.36
C THR A 216 6.24 12.20 18.30
N ILE A 217 7.31 11.48 18.66
CA ILE A 217 7.95 10.54 17.73
C ILE A 217 7.02 9.38 17.41
N ALA A 218 6.26 8.88 18.39
CA ALA A 218 5.31 7.79 18.16
C ALA A 218 4.16 8.24 17.27
N ASP A 219 3.68 9.47 17.45
CA ASP A 219 2.64 10.08 16.62
C ASP A 219 3.09 10.20 15.14
N ASN A 220 4.24 10.82 14.92
CA ASN A 220 4.83 10.97 13.59
C ASN A 220 5.19 9.61 12.94
N VAL A 221 5.56 8.60 13.74
CA VAL A 221 5.70 7.21 13.24
C VAL A 221 4.33 6.67 12.83
N GLY A 222 3.31 6.92 13.66
CA GLY A 222 1.91 6.58 13.46
C GLY A 222 1.37 7.03 12.10
N ASP A 223 1.59 8.27 11.72
CA ASP A 223 1.19 8.81 10.41
C ASP A 223 1.74 7.98 9.24
N ASN A 224 2.98 7.50 9.36
CA ASN A 224 3.61 6.72 8.31
C ASN A 224 3.09 5.28 8.24
N VAL A 225 2.73 4.69 9.39
CA VAL A 225 2.30 3.27 9.44
C VAL A 225 0.79 3.10 9.27
N GLY A 226 -0.02 3.98 9.86
CA GLY A 226 -1.47 3.97 9.72
C GLY A 226 -1.91 4.71 8.46
N ASP A 227 -1.65 6.01 8.43
CA ASP A 227 -2.26 6.93 7.46
C ASP A 227 -1.61 6.82 6.08
N VAL A 228 -0.41 6.23 5.97
CA VAL A 228 0.24 5.94 4.69
C VAL A 228 0.23 4.45 4.37
N ALA A 229 0.86 3.59 5.18
CA ALA A 229 0.97 2.17 4.82
C ALA A 229 -0.40 1.46 4.84
N GLY A 230 -1.19 1.67 5.91
CA GLY A 230 -2.54 1.16 6.02
C GLY A 230 -3.47 1.71 4.93
N MET A 231 -3.45 3.02 4.68
CA MET A 231 -4.22 3.64 3.59
C MET A 231 -3.81 3.10 2.20
N GLY A 232 -2.52 2.90 1.95
CA GLY A 232 -2.03 2.36 0.68
C GLY A 232 -2.56 0.95 0.40
N ALA A 233 -2.57 0.09 1.42
CA ALA A 233 -3.14 -1.26 1.34
C ALA A 233 -4.68 -1.23 1.15
N ASP A 234 -5.36 -0.32 1.83
CA ASP A 234 -6.81 -0.12 1.73
C ASP A 234 -7.26 0.35 0.35
N ILE A 235 -6.61 1.38 -0.21
CA ILE A 235 -6.94 1.86 -1.57
C ILE A 235 -6.62 0.80 -2.61
N PHE A 236 -5.53 0.04 -2.42
CA PHE A 236 -5.20 -1.09 -3.30
C PHE A 236 -6.29 -2.16 -3.28
N GLU A 237 -6.77 -2.56 -2.11
CA GLU A 237 -7.88 -3.49 -1.93
C GLU A 237 -9.12 -2.99 -2.69
N SER A 238 -9.54 -1.76 -2.44
CA SER A 238 -10.77 -1.23 -3.03
C SER A 238 -10.68 -1.09 -4.55
N TYR A 239 -9.51 -0.70 -5.06
CA TYR A 239 -9.23 -0.63 -6.50
C TYR A 239 -9.33 -2.00 -7.18
N VAL A 240 -8.61 -2.99 -6.65
CA VAL A 240 -8.57 -4.33 -7.23
C VAL A 240 -9.91 -5.05 -7.02
N GLY A 241 -10.52 -4.91 -5.85
CA GLY A 241 -11.84 -5.45 -5.51
C GLY A 241 -12.93 -4.97 -6.48
N SER A 242 -12.93 -3.69 -6.84
CA SER A 242 -13.89 -3.13 -7.81
C SER A 242 -13.74 -3.74 -9.21
N ILE A 243 -12.50 -3.95 -9.66
CA ILE A 243 -12.22 -4.59 -10.96
C ILE A 243 -12.66 -6.06 -10.92
N ILE A 244 -12.31 -6.79 -9.85
CA ILE A 244 -12.61 -8.21 -9.71
C ILE A 244 -14.11 -8.46 -9.55
N ALA A 245 -14.82 -7.62 -8.81
CA ALA A 245 -16.28 -7.68 -8.73
C ALA A 245 -16.92 -7.53 -10.12
N THR A 246 -16.39 -6.63 -10.94
CA THR A 246 -16.85 -6.45 -12.33
C THR A 246 -16.59 -7.70 -13.18
N ILE A 247 -15.41 -8.33 -13.03
CA ILE A 247 -15.09 -9.61 -13.70
C ILE A 247 -16.07 -10.70 -13.28
N ALA A 248 -16.39 -10.81 -11.99
CA ALA A 248 -17.30 -11.82 -11.46
C ALA A 248 -18.74 -11.66 -11.96
N ILE A 249 -19.23 -10.42 -12.04
CA ILE A 249 -20.53 -10.14 -12.66
C ILE A 249 -20.50 -10.50 -14.15
N GLY A 250 -19.43 -10.14 -14.87
CA GLY A 250 -19.25 -10.52 -16.27
C GLY A 250 -19.27 -12.03 -16.48
N ALA A 251 -18.65 -12.79 -15.59
CA ALA A 251 -18.53 -14.25 -15.68
C ALA A 251 -19.82 -15.01 -15.35
N THR A 252 -20.84 -14.32 -14.86
CA THR A 252 -22.16 -14.89 -14.55
C THR A 252 -23.27 -14.33 -15.45
N SER A 253 -22.96 -13.36 -16.32
CA SER A 253 -23.92 -12.73 -17.22
C SER A 253 -24.11 -13.53 -18.52
N ALA A 254 -25.30 -14.08 -18.71
CA ALA A 254 -25.71 -14.78 -19.93
C ALA A 254 -25.82 -13.89 -21.19
N GLN A 255 -25.61 -12.58 -21.05
CA GLN A 255 -25.62 -11.62 -22.16
C GLN A 255 -24.19 -11.24 -22.61
N ILE A 256 -23.18 -11.55 -21.79
CA ILE A 256 -21.77 -11.22 -22.01
C ILE A 256 -20.96 -12.47 -22.40
N LEU A 257 -21.37 -13.64 -21.89
CA LEU A 257 -20.97 -14.97 -22.33
C LEU A 257 -21.75 -15.36 -23.59
#